data_AF-A0AAV4ZFT7-F1
#
_entry.id   AF-A0AAV4ZFT7-F1
#
_cell.length_a   1.000
_cell.length_b   1.000
_cell.length_c   1.000
_cell.angle_alpha   90.00
_cell.angle_beta   90.00
_cell.angle_gamma   90.00
#
_symmetry.space_group_name_H-M   'P 1'
#
loop_
_entity.id
_entity.type
_entity.pdbx_description
1 polymer ?
#
loop_
_entity_poly.entity_id
_entity_poly.type
_entity_poly.pdbx_seq_one_letter_code
_entity_poly.pdbx_strand_id
1 'polypeptide(L)'
;MTTAHPLSPRAGRGLGRRQGGLAPLPARGEREIRGLLLALLLVLPLPAQAAGLQVTVDGIEPGGGAVYVTLCQGGLSESACTLGQEASGESEARTFVFASVPAGTYAVAAFQDRDGDRRLGRTGLGLPTEPYGLSGGAGRRARPSFEEAAFSLREPGAAIRVRLARALPRR
;
A
#
# COMPACT_ATOMS: atom_id res chain seq x y z
N MET A 1 -14.19 52.23 -57.52
CA MET A 1 -15.45 52.64 -58.16
C MET A 1 -16.48 52.83 -57.06
N THR A 2 -17.06 54.03 -56.96
CA THR A 2 -18.44 54.34 -56.51
C THR A 2 -18.82 53.90 -55.07
N THR A 3 -19.45 54.63 -54.16
CA THR A 3 -20.30 55.84 -54.13
C THR A 3 -20.55 56.06 -52.62
N ALA A 4 -20.24 57.21 -52.02
CA ALA A 4 -21.14 58.32 -51.72
C ALA A 4 -22.42 58.01 -50.88
N HIS A 5 -22.60 58.84 -49.83
CA HIS A 5 -23.87 59.38 -49.29
C HIS A 5 -24.72 58.56 -48.27
N PRO A 6 -25.60 59.18 -47.44
CA PRO A 6 -25.36 60.29 -46.50
C PRO A 6 -26.21 60.17 -45.18
N LEU A 7 -26.27 61.29 -44.45
CA LEU A 7 -26.90 61.63 -43.17
C LEU A 7 -28.44 61.48 -42.99
N SER A 8 -28.83 61.30 -41.71
CA SER A 8 -30.01 61.87 -40.98
C SER A 8 -31.43 61.29 -41.25
N PRO A 9 -32.49 61.61 -40.46
CA PRO A 9 -32.61 62.16 -39.08
C PRO A 9 -33.77 61.53 -38.22
N ARG A 10 -33.97 62.10 -37.00
CA ARG A 10 -35.23 62.29 -36.23
C ARG A 10 -36.01 61.06 -35.72
N ALA A 11 -36.15 60.85 -34.40
CA ALA A 11 -36.94 61.59 -33.39
C ALA A 11 -38.45 61.24 -33.33
N GLY A 12 -38.88 60.68 -32.19
CA GLY A 12 -40.28 60.59 -31.74
C GLY A 12 -40.37 59.73 -30.46
N ARG A 13 -40.25 60.31 -29.26
CA ARG A 13 -41.30 60.87 -28.37
C ARG A 13 -42.33 59.86 -27.85
N GLY A 14 -42.42 59.75 -26.53
CA GLY A 14 -43.55 59.13 -25.79
C GLY A 14 -43.14 58.65 -24.40
N LEU A 15 -42.71 59.53 -23.49
CA LEU A 15 -43.50 60.00 -22.34
C LEU A 15 -44.20 58.90 -21.51
N GLY A 16 -43.65 58.62 -20.33
CA GLY A 16 -44.30 57.86 -19.26
C GLY A 16 -43.70 58.22 -17.91
N ARG A 17 -44.15 59.34 -17.34
CA ARG A 17 -43.82 59.86 -16.01
C ARG A 17 -44.28 58.90 -14.90
N ARG A 18 -43.49 58.76 -13.83
CA ARG A 18 -43.81 59.12 -12.42
C ARG A 18 -42.83 58.37 -11.48
N GLN A 19 -41.93 59.06 -10.79
CA GLN A 19 -42.07 59.87 -9.56
C GLN A 19 -41.71 59.07 -8.29
N GLY A 20 -40.91 59.70 -7.43
CA GLY A 20 -40.39 59.18 -6.16
C GLY A 20 -38.86 59.09 -6.24
N GLY A 21 -38.06 60.09 -5.90
CA GLY A 21 -38.21 61.06 -4.82
C GLY A 21 -37.43 60.56 -3.61
N LEU A 22 -36.16 60.97 -3.49
CA LEU A 22 -35.56 61.66 -2.34
C LEU A 22 -34.04 61.77 -2.57
N ALA A 23 -33.52 62.98 -2.46
CA ALA A 23 -32.10 63.29 -2.56
C ALA A 23 -31.42 63.15 -1.17
N PRO A 24 -30.16 63.59 -1.03
CA PRO A 24 -28.94 62.78 -0.95
C PRO A 24 -28.39 62.75 0.49
N LEU A 25 -27.27 62.07 0.76
CA LEU A 25 -26.28 62.40 1.81
C LEU A 25 -25.03 61.48 1.62
N PRO A 26 -23.87 61.79 2.24
CA PRO A 26 -22.62 62.01 1.52
C PRO A 26 -21.56 60.90 1.66
N ALA A 27 -20.51 61.04 0.86
CA ALA A 27 -19.27 60.29 0.87
C ALA A 27 -18.61 60.18 2.26
N ARG A 28 -18.05 59.00 2.58
CA ARG A 28 -16.94 58.89 3.54
C ARG A 28 -16.25 57.52 3.48
N GLY A 29 -14.93 57.55 3.28
CA GLY A 29 -14.01 56.72 4.05
C GLY A 29 -13.68 55.35 3.48
N GLU A 30 -12.63 55.32 2.67
CA GLU A 30 -11.74 54.18 2.44
C GLU A 30 -11.39 53.50 3.77
N ARG A 31 -11.56 52.17 3.89
CA ARG A 31 -10.76 51.32 4.78
C ARG A 31 -10.69 49.90 4.23
N GLU A 32 -9.63 49.68 3.45
CA GLU A 32 -8.92 48.42 3.23
C GLU A 32 -9.13 47.44 4.41
N ILE A 33 -9.88 46.35 4.19
CA ILE A 33 -9.90 45.23 5.13
C ILE A 33 -8.72 44.32 4.79
N ARG A 34 -7.51 44.89 4.92
CA ARG A 34 -6.25 44.15 4.92
C ARG A 34 -5.99 43.66 6.35
N GLY A 35 -6.13 42.36 6.54
CA GLY A 35 -5.57 41.64 7.68
C GLY A 35 -6.57 41.42 8.82
N LEU A 36 -7.07 40.20 8.93
CA LEU A 36 -6.73 39.26 10.01
C LEU A 36 -7.77 38.13 10.02
N LEU A 37 -7.46 37.02 9.35
CA LEU A 37 -7.94 35.68 9.74
C LEU A 37 -6.77 34.73 9.51
N LEU A 38 -5.88 34.83 10.49
CA LEU A 38 -4.70 34.03 10.73
C LEU A 38 -5.11 32.55 10.90
N ALA A 39 -4.53 31.71 10.04
CA ALA A 39 -4.24 30.29 10.28
C ALA A 39 -5.38 29.40 10.80
N LEU A 40 -6.29 28.97 9.92
CA LEU A 40 -6.85 27.62 10.04
C LEU A 40 -5.72 26.64 9.68
N LEU A 41 -4.90 26.31 10.67
CA LEU A 41 -3.86 25.30 10.56
C LEU A 41 -4.56 23.97 10.23
N LEU A 42 -4.48 23.56 8.97
CA LEU A 42 -4.97 22.29 8.48
C LEU A 42 -4.18 21.19 9.19
N VAL A 43 -4.70 20.65 10.29
CA VAL A 43 -4.21 19.38 10.85
C VAL A 43 -4.66 18.30 9.88
N LEU A 44 -3.90 18.15 8.78
CA LEU A 44 -4.05 17.00 7.90
C LEU A 44 -3.64 15.78 8.71
N PRO A 45 -4.54 14.80 8.94
CA PRO A 45 -4.13 13.54 9.51
C PRO A 45 -3.16 12.91 8.52
N LEU A 46 -1.87 12.90 8.86
CA LEU A 46 -0.89 12.12 8.12
C LEU A 46 -1.29 10.65 8.29
N PRO A 47 -1.39 9.86 7.20
CA PRO A 47 -1.58 8.43 7.36
C PRO A 47 -0.42 7.91 8.21
N ALA A 48 -0.73 7.38 9.40
CA ALA A 48 0.23 6.62 10.18
C ALA A 48 0.54 5.36 9.38
N GLN A 49 1.64 5.40 8.62
CA GLN A 49 2.12 4.28 7.84
C GLN A 49 2.74 3.30 8.83
N ALA A 50 1.94 2.37 9.33
CA ALA A 50 2.49 1.26 10.12
C ALA A 50 3.48 0.49 9.23
N ALA A 51 4.61 0.06 9.82
CA ALA A 51 5.67 -0.62 9.08
C ALA A 51 5.10 -1.82 8.29
N GLY A 52 5.04 -1.68 6.97
CA GLY A 52 4.58 -2.74 6.08
C GLY A 52 5.74 -3.69 5.76
N LEU A 53 5.50 -5.00 5.88
CA LEU A 53 6.45 -6.00 5.42
C LEU A 53 5.96 -6.61 4.11
N GLN A 54 6.73 -6.39 3.03
CA GLN A 54 6.52 -7.07 1.76
C GLN A 54 7.41 -8.31 1.71
N VAL A 55 6.80 -9.47 1.47
CA VAL A 55 7.51 -10.73 1.30
C VAL A 55 7.30 -11.22 -0.13
N THR A 56 8.36 -11.23 -0.93
CA THR A 56 8.34 -11.90 -2.24
C THR A 56 8.84 -13.32 -2.08
N VAL A 57 7.99 -14.28 -2.41
CA VAL A 57 8.34 -15.69 -2.50
C VAL A 57 8.64 -16.03 -3.96
N ASP A 58 9.80 -16.60 -4.24
CA ASP A 58 10.18 -17.15 -5.55
C ASP A 58 10.54 -18.63 -5.46
N GLY A 59 10.74 -19.27 -6.62
CA GLY A 59 10.95 -20.72 -6.69
C GLY A 59 9.67 -21.53 -6.46
N ILE A 60 8.51 -20.88 -6.59
CA ILE A 60 7.21 -21.55 -6.60
C ILE A 60 7.14 -22.39 -7.87
N GLU A 61 6.68 -23.62 -7.75
CA GLU A 61 6.51 -24.51 -8.87
C GLU A 61 5.10 -24.30 -9.47
N PRO A 62 4.97 -23.77 -10.69
CA PRO A 62 3.64 -23.53 -11.27
C PRO A 62 2.84 -24.82 -11.43
N GLY A 63 1.52 -24.68 -11.57
CA GLY A 63 0.63 -25.81 -11.85
C GLY A 63 0.12 -26.54 -10.61
N GLY A 64 -0.06 -25.83 -9.49
CA GLY A 64 -0.89 -26.31 -8.38
C GLY A 64 -0.29 -26.09 -6.99
N GLY A 65 -1.13 -26.30 -5.99
CA GLY A 65 -0.76 -26.15 -4.58
C GLY A 65 -0.84 -24.71 -4.07
N ALA A 66 -1.10 -24.56 -2.78
CA ALA A 66 -1.13 -23.27 -2.11
C ALA A 66 0.28 -22.90 -1.60
N VAL A 67 0.64 -21.63 -1.71
CA VAL A 67 1.87 -21.10 -1.12
C VAL A 67 1.51 -20.43 0.19
N TYR A 68 2.08 -20.95 1.26
CA TYR A 68 1.95 -20.45 2.62
C TYR A 68 3.18 -19.62 2.97
N VAL A 69 2.95 -18.48 3.62
CA VAL A 69 3.99 -17.60 4.16
C VAL A 69 3.62 -17.24 5.59
N THR A 70 4.53 -17.42 6.53
CA THR A 70 4.31 -17.08 7.94
C THR A 70 5.48 -16.29 8.53
N LEU A 71 5.15 -15.35 9.41
CA LEU A 71 6.13 -14.65 10.24
C LEU A 71 6.32 -15.40 11.55
N CYS A 72 7.59 -15.68 11.85
CA CYS A 72 8.01 -16.35 13.07
C CYS A 72 8.75 -15.39 13.99
N GLN A 73 8.54 -15.54 15.30
CA GLN A 73 9.20 -14.71 16.32
C GLN A 73 9.72 -15.58 17.48
N GLY A 74 11.00 -15.45 17.80
CA GLY A 74 11.65 -16.20 18.89
C GLY A 74 11.91 -17.69 18.60
N GLY A 75 11.55 -18.20 17.43
CA GLY A 75 11.75 -19.59 17.04
C GLY A 75 11.24 -19.90 15.62
N LEU A 76 11.42 -21.14 15.18
CA LEU A 76 10.93 -21.67 13.88
C LEU A 76 9.93 -22.83 14.05
N SER A 77 9.39 -23.02 15.26
CA SER A 77 8.30 -23.97 15.51
C SER A 77 6.97 -23.44 14.97
N GLU A 78 6.01 -24.33 14.70
CA GLU A 78 4.65 -23.94 14.30
C GLU A 78 4.04 -22.91 15.28
N SER A 79 4.25 -23.11 16.58
CA SER A 79 3.78 -22.19 17.63
C SER A 79 4.45 -20.81 17.64
N ALA A 80 5.65 -20.70 17.08
CA ALA A 80 6.38 -19.43 16.96
C ALA A 80 6.01 -18.67 15.68
N CYS A 81 5.36 -19.33 14.72
CA CYS A 81 5.07 -18.85 13.38
C CYS A 81 3.57 -18.60 13.18
N THR A 82 3.04 -17.52 13.76
CA THR A 82 1.59 -17.34 13.97
C THR A 82 0.90 -16.38 13.00
N LEU A 83 1.66 -15.54 12.27
CA LEU A 83 1.09 -14.56 11.35
C LEU A 83 1.26 -15.04 9.90
N GLY A 84 0.24 -15.72 9.38
CA GLY A 84 0.28 -16.37 8.07
C GLY A 84 -0.58 -15.70 6.99
N GLN A 85 -0.18 -15.87 5.73
CA GLN A 85 -0.99 -15.65 4.53
C GLN A 85 -0.84 -16.83 3.57
N GLU A 86 -1.82 -17.02 2.68
CA GLU A 86 -1.81 -18.06 1.64
C GLU A 86 -2.20 -17.47 0.28
N ALA A 87 -1.68 -18.03 -0.81
CA ALA A 87 -2.05 -17.68 -2.18
C ALA A 87 -1.88 -18.88 -3.13
N SER A 88 -2.50 -18.84 -4.32
CA SER A 88 -2.33 -19.92 -5.31
C SER A 88 -0.89 -19.96 -5.88
N GLY A 89 -0.32 -21.17 -5.98
CA GLY A 89 0.98 -21.46 -6.58
C GLY A 89 0.95 -21.59 -8.11
N GLU A 90 0.23 -20.70 -8.79
CA GLU A 90 0.08 -20.73 -10.26
C GLU A 90 1.17 -19.96 -11.02
N SER A 91 2.02 -19.24 -10.29
CA SER A 91 3.11 -18.42 -10.84
C SER A 91 4.42 -18.76 -10.14
N GLU A 92 5.54 -18.52 -10.80
CA GLU A 92 6.88 -18.81 -10.24
C GLU A 92 7.27 -17.92 -9.05
N ALA A 93 6.55 -16.81 -8.87
CA ALA A 93 6.71 -15.88 -7.76
C ALA A 93 5.37 -15.29 -7.29
N ARG A 94 5.28 -14.96 -6.01
CA ARG A 94 4.15 -14.27 -5.36
C ARG A 94 4.68 -13.23 -4.37
N THR A 95 3.98 -12.11 -4.23
CA THR A 95 4.28 -11.10 -3.21
C THR A 95 3.13 -11.01 -2.21
N PHE A 96 3.47 -11.05 -0.94
CA PHE A 96 2.56 -10.96 0.21
C PHE A 96 2.84 -9.67 0.96
N VAL A 97 1.78 -9.02 1.46
CA VAL A 97 1.90 -7.75 2.18
C VAL A 97 1.32 -7.93 3.58
N PHE A 98 2.19 -7.89 4.58
CA PHE A 98 1.81 -7.88 5.99
C PHE A 98 1.74 -6.42 6.45
N ALA A 99 0.52 -5.92 6.62
CA ALA A 99 0.28 -4.57 7.11
C ALA A 99 0.42 -4.53 8.63
N SER A 100 0.91 -3.40 9.15
CA SER A 100 0.92 -3.10 10.58
C SER A 100 1.66 -4.13 11.45
N VAL A 101 2.78 -4.65 10.96
CA VAL A 101 3.63 -5.56 11.75
C VAL A 101 4.44 -4.72 12.73
N PRO A 102 4.37 -5.00 14.05
CA PRO A 102 5.18 -4.29 15.03
C PRO A 102 6.67 -4.34 14.71
N ALA A 103 7.42 -3.30 15.09
CA ALA A 103 8.87 -3.36 15.03
C ALA A 103 9.37 -4.50 15.93
N GLY A 104 10.34 -5.26 15.43
CA GLY A 104 10.81 -6.46 16.12
C GLY A 104 11.75 -7.31 15.28
N THR A 105 12.12 -8.47 15.81
CA THR A 105 12.97 -9.44 15.14
C THR A 105 12.11 -10.61 14.66
N TYR A 106 12.13 -10.85 13.35
CA TYR A 106 11.27 -11.83 12.70
C TYR A 106 12.09 -12.74 11.79
N ALA A 107 11.60 -13.95 11.58
CA ALA A 107 11.95 -14.76 10.42
C ALA A 107 10.70 -14.95 9.55
N VAL A 108 10.90 -15.20 8.26
CA VAL A 108 9.83 -15.63 7.35
C VAL A 108 10.07 -17.10 7.03
N ALA A 109 9.04 -17.93 7.19
CA ALA A 109 9.00 -19.28 6.65
C ALA A 109 7.95 -19.35 5.53
N ALA A 110 8.28 -20.05 4.46
CA ALA A 110 7.37 -20.26 3.35
C ALA A 110 7.44 -21.70 2.83
N PHE A 111 6.30 -22.25 2.43
CA PHE A 111 6.24 -23.53 1.74
C PHE A 111 5.15 -23.54 0.67
N GLN A 112 5.28 -24.43 -0.30
CA GLN A 112 4.24 -24.74 -1.26
C GLN A 112 3.63 -26.10 -0.94
N ASP A 113 2.39 -26.09 -0.47
CA ASP A 113 1.56 -27.26 -0.21
C ASP A 113 1.05 -27.83 -1.53
N ARG A 114 1.66 -28.91 -2.00
CA ARG A 114 1.39 -29.57 -3.28
C ARG A 114 0.39 -30.72 -3.15
N ASP A 115 0.19 -31.27 -1.95
CA ASP A 115 -0.73 -32.38 -1.71
C ASP A 115 -2.07 -31.97 -1.07
N GLY A 116 -2.17 -30.72 -0.59
CA GLY A 116 -3.39 -30.08 -0.13
C GLY A 116 -3.70 -30.33 1.34
N ASP A 117 -2.74 -30.81 2.14
CA ASP A 117 -2.94 -31.12 3.55
C ASP A 117 -2.79 -29.90 4.49
N ARG A 118 -2.39 -28.75 3.93
CA ARG A 118 -2.18 -27.46 4.60
C ARG A 118 -1.05 -27.47 5.63
N ARG A 119 -0.13 -28.41 5.54
CA ARG A 119 1.03 -28.55 6.41
C ARG A 119 2.28 -28.68 5.55
N LEU A 120 3.43 -28.37 6.14
CA LEU A 120 4.69 -28.72 5.51
C LEU A 120 4.96 -30.21 5.77
N GLY A 121 4.87 -31.02 4.72
CA GLY A 121 5.25 -32.42 4.80
C GLY A 121 6.74 -32.60 5.18
N ARG A 122 7.03 -33.56 6.05
CA ARG A 122 8.39 -33.89 6.49
C ARG A 122 8.63 -35.40 6.51
N THR A 123 9.84 -35.80 6.16
CA THR A 123 10.30 -37.18 6.36
C THR A 123 10.56 -37.48 7.85
N GLY A 124 10.79 -38.76 8.21
CA GLY A 124 11.16 -39.14 9.58
C GLY A 124 12.47 -38.51 10.10
N LEU A 125 13.32 -37.98 9.21
CA LEU A 125 14.53 -37.22 9.56
C LEU A 125 14.27 -35.70 9.64
N GLY A 126 13.03 -35.25 9.42
CA GLY A 126 12.62 -33.85 9.50
C GLY A 126 12.89 -33.02 8.24
N LEU A 127 13.36 -33.62 7.14
CA LEU A 127 13.56 -32.92 5.86
C LEU A 127 12.21 -32.63 5.19
N PRO A 128 12.01 -31.43 4.62
CA PRO A 128 10.78 -31.08 3.91
C PRO A 128 10.61 -31.93 2.65
N THR A 129 9.41 -32.45 2.44
CA THR A 129 9.03 -33.23 1.24
C THR A 129 8.57 -32.33 0.09
N GLU A 130 8.28 -31.07 0.39
CA GLU A 130 7.73 -30.07 -0.52
C GLU A 130 8.65 -28.85 -0.61
N PRO A 131 8.45 -27.95 -1.61
CA PRO A 131 9.24 -26.72 -1.71
C PRO A 131 9.11 -25.88 -0.43
N TYR A 132 10.25 -25.59 0.21
CA TYR A 132 10.33 -24.85 1.47
C TYR A 132 11.43 -23.81 1.41
N GLY A 133 11.25 -22.71 2.16
CA GLY A 133 12.22 -21.63 2.25
C GLY A 133 12.12 -20.88 3.57
N LEU A 134 13.26 -20.30 3.98
CA LEU A 134 13.36 -19.36 5.10
C LEU A 134 14.02 -18.07 4.61
N SER A 135 13.68 -16.95 5.24
CA SER A 135 14.47 -15.71 5.13
C SER A 135 15.94 -15.96 5.49
N GLY A 136 16.82 -15.08 5.02
CA GLY A 136 18.28 -15.27 5.14
C GLY A 136 18.84 -16.42 4.30
N GLY A 137 18.01 -17.12 3.52
CA GLY A 137 18.41 -18.31 2.76
C GLY A 137 18.71 -19.54 3.64
N ALA A 138 18.29 -19.51 4.91
CA ALA A 138 18.57 -20.56 5.88
C ALA A 138 17.90 -21.90 5.55
N GLY A 139 16.84 -21.90 4.72
CA GLY A 139 16.09 -23.11 4.33
C GLY A 139 16.89 -24.16 3.57
N ARG A 140 18.12 -23.83 3.12
CA ARG A 140 19.04 -24.78 2.46
C ARG A 140 19.92 -25.56 3.45
N ARG A 141 19.89 -25.21 4.75
CA ARG A 141 20.65 -25.92 5.79
C ARG A 141 19.86 -27.10 6.34
N ALA A 142 20.56 -28.12 6.81
CA ALA A 142 19.91 -29.32 7.38
C ALA A 142 19.09 -29.01 8.64
N ARG A 143 19.54 -28.04 9.44
CA ARG A 143 18.84 -27.58 10.65
C ARG A 143 19.09 -26.08 10.85
N PRO A 144 18.30 -25.21 10.22
CA PRO A 144 18.44 -23.78 10.41
C PRO A 144 17.99 -23.34 11.80
N SER A 145 18.70 -22.37 12.37
CA SER A 145 18.30 -21.66 13.59
C SER A 145 17.43 -20.44 13.27
N PHE A 146 16.72 -19.93 14.27
CA PHE A 146 15.94 -18.70 14.11
C PHE A 146 16.85 -17.52 13.80
N GLU A 147 18.00 -17.43 14.47
CA GLU A 147 18.98 -16.37 14.35
C GLU A 147 19.54 -16.26 12.92
N GLU A 148 19.77 -17.40 12.25
CA GLU A 148 20.21 -17.42 10.85
C GLU A 148 19.13 -16.95 9.86
N ALA A 149 17.86 -17.14 10.21
CA ALA A 149 16.74 -16.72 9.38
C ALA A 149 16.24 -15.31 9.73
N ALA A 150 16.61 -14.78 10.89
CA ALA A 150 16.03 -13.58 11.45
C ALA A 150 16.50 -12.30 10.74
N PHE A 151 15.61 -11.31 10.70
CA PHE A 151 15.88 -9.94 10.31
C PHE A 151 15.20 -8.98 11.27
N SER A 152 15.71 -7.75 11.34
CA SER A 152 15.08 -6.67 12.11
C SER A 152 14.08 -5.93 11.24
N LEU A 153 12.81 -5.92 11.64
CA LEU A 153 11.78 -5.06 11.06
C LEU A 153 11.72 -3.75 11.83
N ARG A 154 11.90 -2.63 11.12
CA ARG A 154 11.85 -1.26 11.63
C ARG A 154 10.95 -0.42 10.73
N GLU A 155 10.56 0.76 11.20
CA GLU A 155 9.88 1.74 10.35
C GLU A 155 10.84 2.30 9.27
N PRO A 156 10.35 2.58 8.05
CA PRO A 156 8.95 2.56 7.58
C PRO A 156 8.42 1.18 7.08
N GLY A 157 9.13 0.09 7.33
CA GLY A 157 8.81 -1.26 6.81
C GLY A 157 10.02 -1.96 6.21
N ALA A 158 9.82 -3.14 5.64
CA ALA A 158 10.87 -3.88 4.95
C ALA A 158 10.33 -4.63 3.72
N ALA A 159 11.23 -4.93 2.79
CA ALA A 159 10.99 -5.86 1.70
C ALA A 159 11.99 -7.02 1.81
N ILE A 160 11.48 -8.25 1.90
CA ILE A 160 12.28 -9.46 2.05
C ILE A 160 11.93 -10.41 0.90
N ARG A 161 12.95 -11.13 0.41
CA ARG A 161 12.77 -12.21 -0.56
C ARG A 161 13.02 -13.56 0.12
N VAL A 162 12.17 -14.54 -0.15
CA VAL A 162 12.33 -15.93 0.28
C VAL A 162 12.27 -16.84 -0.94
N ARG A 163 13.28 -17.69 -1.11
CA ARG A 163 13.34 -18.64 -2.20
C ARG A 163 12.95 -20.02 -1.71
N LEU A 164 11.94 -20.62 -2.34
CA LEU A 164 11.59 -22.02 -2.13
C LEU A 164 12.58 -22.91 -2.87
N ALA A 165 12.93 -24.02 -2.23
CA ALA A 165 13.70 -25.10 -2.83
C ALA A 165 13.19 -26.44 -2.32
N ARG A 166 13.25 -27.47 -3.16
CA ARG A 166 13.04 -28.84 -2.71
C ARG A 166 14.32 -29.38 -2.08
N ALA A 167 14.20 -29.99 -0.91
CA ALA A 167 15.31 -30.74 -0.30
C ALA A 167 15.48 -32.13 -0.94
N LEU A 168 14.40 -32.67 -1.54
CA LEU A 168 14.35 -34.00 -2.13
C LEU A 168 13.93 -33.92 -3.61
N PRO A 169 14.44 -34.82 -4.48
CA PRO A 169 13.96 -34.93 -5.85
C PRO A 169 12.45 -35.19 -5.92
N ARG A 170 11.80 -34.75 -7.00
CA ARG A 170 10.41 -35.13 -7.27
C ARG A 170 10.36 -36.65 -7.48
N ARG A 171 9.44 -37.31 -6.79
CA ARG A 171 9.11 -38.72 -7.05
C ARG A 171 8.04 -38.81 -8.11
#